data_AF-C9LH66-F1
#
_entry.id   AF-C9LH66-F1
#
_cell.length_a   1.000
_cell.length_b   1.000
_cell.length_c   1.000
_cell.angle_alpha   90.00
_cell.angle_beta   90.00
_cell.angle_gamma   90.00
#
_symmetry.space_group_name_H-M   'P 1'
#
loop_
_entity.id
_entity.type
_entity.pdbx_description
1 polymer ?
#
loop_
_entity_poly.entity_id
_entity_poly.type
_entity_poly.pdbx_seq_one_letter_code
_entity_poly.pdbx_strand_id
1 'polypeptide(L)'
;MKQHLLKHSYAAIVALFIAMFALPKPAQAQTKYNLEIAGKQVTSDNCNNLSVIPGVSGTVRYDPSQKILTLENATINAGKEQALVSRTDGLTIKLIGTNNLSSSGATMGITEALTITGEGATLNVVSETICAVYSNTADITIENCNVNLKGEYGFLARNDDKPESLIIKEAKVTIDGKQGTIEDFTHLTMKGCGIIQPEGAVFDESRKTVVVNGERVKGKLVIAPNIYDLQIVGNDVTFDNCGDLTIFDGVSGTVKYDPTNKVLTLKDAIISSTATNAIVSHIDGLTIELIGTNSLTTKENSTLSFTHPLTLTGGGTLNVKSQTDCAVFANETNLTINNCTVNAESGAYGIAGRDGSNEKLLIRNATVTAEGKDGSICDFASLTLEYSNITQPSGARFDESAHAVVLNGEKVKSKIVITRDPAGIDTPTIDTATKQGIYTLSGAKLDGKVEDLPKGIYIINGKKVVK
;
A
#
# COMPACT_ATOMS: atom_id res chain seq x y z
N MET A 1 6.66 -47.94 -87.26
CA MET A 1 7.38 -46.68 -86.96
C MET A 1 6.63 -45.82 -85.90
N LYS A 2 6.14 -46.42 -84.80
CA LYS A 2 5.21 -45.75 -83.85
C LYS A 2 5.43 -46.07 -82.35
N GLN A 3 6.55 -46.69 -81.96
CA GLN A 3 6.83 -47.03 -80.55
C GLN A 3 7.96 -46.22 -79.89
N HIS A 4 8.76 -45.48 -80.67
CA HIS A 4 9.88 -44.69 -80.11
C HIS A 4 9.52 -43.26 -79.70
N LEU A 5 8.39 -42.70 -80.15
CA LEU A 5 7.97 -41.36 -79.74
C LEU A 5 7.26 -41.32 -78.38
N LEU A 6 6.56 -42.39 -77.97
CA LEU A 6 5.82 -42.39 -76.69
C LEU A 6 6.72 -42.53 -75.46
N LYS A 7 7.83 -43.28 -75.52
CA LYS A 7 8.74 -43.45 -74.38
C LYS A 7 9.54 -42.20 -74.02
N HIS A 8 9.79 -41.31 -74.98
CA HIS A 8 10.48 -40.04 -74.71
C HIS A 8 9.53 -38.93 -74.22
N SER A 9 8.23 -38.99 -74.56
CA SER A 9 7.24 -38.04 -74.05
C SER A 9 6.93 -38.24 -72.55
N TYR A 10 6.91 -39.48 -72.04
CA TYR A 10 6.72 -39.72 -70.60
C TYR A 10 7.95 -39.33 -69.75
N ALA A 11 9.17 -39.52 -70.26
CA ALA A 11 10.39 -39.12 -69.56
C ALA A 11 10.53 -37.58 -69.45
N ALA A 12 10.14 -36.84 -70.50
CA ALA A 12 10.15 -35.38 -70.49
C ALA A 12 9.07 -34.78 -69.56
N ILE A 13 7.89 -35.41 -69.46
CA ILE A 13 6.79 -34.95 -68.59
C ILE A 13 7.07 -35.25 -67.11
N VAL A 14 7.71 -36.39 -66.79
CA VAL A 14 8.12 -36.70 -65.41
C VAL A 14 9.30 -35.83 -64.95
N ALA A 15 10.25 -35.51 -65.83
CA ALA A 15 11.34 -34.58 -65.52
C ALA A 15 10.84 -33.13 -65.29
N LEU A 16 9.80 -32.68 -66.01
CA LEU A 16 9.19 -31.36 -65.80
C LEU A 16 8.43 -31.27 -64.46
N PHE A 17 7.84 -32.38 -63.98
CA PHE A 17 7.18 -32.44 -62.66
C PHE A 17 8.17 -32.52 -61.49
N ILE A 18 9.32 -33.19 -61.65
CA ILE A 18 10.37 -33.22 -60.60
C ILE A 18 11.09 -31.87 -60.48
N ALA A 19 11.26 -31.13 -61.57
CA ALA A 19 11.86 -29.79 -61.55
C ALA A 19 10.96 -28.72 -60.88
N MET A 20 9.63 -28.86 -60.92
CA MET A 20 8.71 -27.93 -60.24
C MET A 20 8.69 -28.06 -58.72
N PHE A 21 9.16 -29.18 -58.14
CA PHE A 21 9.38 -29.32 -56.70
C PHE A 21 10.78 -28.85 -56.24
N ALA A 22 11.64 -28.44 -57.18
CA ALA A 22 12.98 -27.90 -56.92
C ALA A 22 13.05 -26.38 -57.17
N LEU A 23 11.91 -25.70 -57.32
CA LEU A 23 11.87 -24.24 -57.29
C LEU A 23 12.16 -23.79 -55.83
N PRO A 24 13.09 -22.84 -55.61
CA PRO A 24 13.20 -22.19 -54.31
C PRO A 24 11.82 -21.61 -53.99
N LYS A 25 11.20 -22.04 -52.88
CA LYS A 25 10.11 -21.27 -52.31
C LYS A 25 10.64 -19.85 -52.16
N PRO A 26 9.92 -18.79 -52.60
CA PRO A 26 10.35 -17.44 -52.31
C PRO A 26 10.53 -17.37 -50.80
N ALA A 27 11.76 -17.17 -50.34
CA ALA A 27 12.03 -16.97 -48.93
C ALA A 27 11.23 -15.74 -48.54
N GLN A 28 10.14 -15.95 -47.81
CA GLN A 28 9.35 -14.85 -47.27
C GLN A 28 10.32 -14.02 -46.42
N ALA A 29 10.44 -12.71 -46.69
CA ALA A 29 11.41 -11.88 -46.00
C ALA A 29 11.18 -12.00 -44.49
N GLN A 30 12.16 -12.56 -43.79
CA GLN A 30 12.08 -12.80 -42.35
C GLN A 30 12.06 -11.45 -41.63
N THR A 31 10.93 -11.12 -41.00
CA THR A 31 10.81 -9.88 -40.24
C THR A 31 11.64 -10.02 -38.97
N LYS A 32 12.59 -9.10 -38.75
CA LYS A 32 13.34 -8.99 -37.49
C LYS A 32 12.62 -8.02 -36.57
N TYR A 33 12.44 -8.40 -35.32
CA TYR A 33 11.83 -7.54 -34.31
C TYR A 33 12.91 -6.89 -33.45
N ASN A 34 12.62 -5.76 -32.82
CA ASN A 34 13.54 -5.07 -31.93
C ASN A 34 13.61 -5.73 -30.54
N LEU A 35 13.77 -7.05 -30.53
CA LEU A 35 13.80 -7.91 -29.35
C LEU A 35 14.82 -9.03 -29.57
N GLU A 36 15.64 -9.28 -28.55
CA GLU A 36 16.64 -10.34 -28.51
C GLU A 36 16.48 -11.13 -27.21
N ILE A 37 16.59 -12.45 -27.30
CA ILE A 37 16.53 -13.36 -26.15
C ILE A 37 17.78 -14.25 -26.17
N ALA A 38 18.54 -14.25 -25.07
CA ALA A 38 19.77 -15.01 -24.91
C ALA A 38 20.73 -14.91 -26.12
N GLY A 39 21.01 -13.68 -26.59
CA GLY A 39 21.90 -13.44 -27.73
C GLY A 39 21.26 -13.65 -29.12
N LYS A 40 20.01 -14.11 -29.20
CA LYS A 40 19.35 -14.46 -30.45
C LYS A 40 18.24 -13.49 -30.82
N GLN A 41 18.34 -12.93 -32.03
CA GLN A 41 17.31 -12.07 -32.61
C GLN A 41 15.95 -12.77 -32.69
N VAL A 42 14.90 -12.11 -32.17
CA VAL A 42 13.50 -12.54 -32.36
C VAL A 42 13.02 -12.10 -33.76
N THR A 43 12.33 -13.01 -34.44
CA THR A 43 11.90 -12.90 -35.85
C THR A 43 10.52 -13.51 -36.07
N SER A 44 9.92 -13.30 -37.25
CA SER A 44 8.64 -13.94 -37.61
C SER A 44 8.65 -15.47 -37.53
N ASP A 45 9.83 -16.10 -37.61
CA ASP A 45 9.96 -17.57 -37.65
C ASP A 45 10.02 -18.20 -36.25
N ASN A 46 10.52 -17.46 -35.25
CA ASN A 46 10.73 -17.99 -33.89
C ASN A 46 9.88 -17.29 -32.82
N CYS A 47 9.19 -16.18 -33.13
CA CYS A 47 8.44 -15.41 -32.13
C CYS A 47 7.37 -16.25 -31.39
N ASN A 48 6.76 -17.22 -32.05
CA ASN A 48 5.74 -18.08 -31.43
C ASN A 48 6.30 -19.11 -30.45
N ASN A 49 7.60 -19.44 -30.53
CA ASN A 49 8.26 -20.36 -29.62
C ASN A 49 9.77 -20.07 -29.52
N LEU A 50 10.16 -19.37 -28.47
CA LEU A 50 11.55 -18.98 -28.22
C LEU A 50 12.32 -20.02 -27.39
N SER A 51 11.68 -21.09 -26.93
CA SER A 51 12.36 -22.21 -26.25
C SER A 51 13.33 -22.98 -27.17
N VAL A 52 13.28 -22.73 -28.48
CA VAL A 52 14.26 -23.26 -29.45
C VAL A 52 15.66 -22.64 -29.30
N ILE A 53 15.77 -21.53 -28.56
CA ILE A 53 17.03 -20.85 -28.30
C ILE A 53 17.77 -21.58 -27.17
N PRO A 54 19.06 -21.95 -27.34
CA PRO A 54 19.84 -22.57 -26.28
C PRO A 54 19.81 -21.76 -24.99
N GLY A 55 19.58 -22.43 -23.85
CA GLY A 55 19.47 -21.77 -22.54
C GLY A 55 18.06 -21.27 -22.19
N VAL A 56 17.08 -21.40 -23.10
CA VAL A 56 15.67 -21.05 -22.84
C VAL A 56 14.84 -22.32 -22.58
N SER A 57 14.01 -22.30 -21.53
CA SER A 57 13.04 -23.34 -21.19
C SER A 57 11.76 -22.74 -20.61
N GLY A 58 10.72 -23.57 -20.44
CA GLY A 58 9.36 -23.10 -20.19
C GLY A 58 8.73 -22.48 -21.44
N THR A 59 7.65 -21.73 -21.26
CA THR A 59 6.95 -21.08 -22.38
C THR A 59 7.43 -19.64 -22.53
N VAL A 60 8.09 -19.37 -23.65
CA VAL A 60 8.54 -18.02 -24.04
C VAL A 60 8.04 -17.74 -25.46
N ARG A 61 7.17 -16.74 -25.60
CA ARG A 61 6.61 -16.34 -26.90
C ARG A 61 6.40 -14.84 -26.98
N TYR A 62 6.64 -14.28 -28.16
CA TYR A 62 6.47 -12.87 -28.47
C TYR A 62 5.34 -12.69 -29.49
N ASP A 63 4.32 -11.93 -29.10
CA ASP A 63 3.29 -11.43 -30.01
C ASP A 63 3.72 -10.06 -30.55
N PRO A 64 4.16 -9.96 -31.82
CA PRO A 64 4.61 -8.70 -32.40
C PRO A 64 3.47 -7.70 -32.65
N SER A 65 2.23 -8.17 -32.79
CA SER A 65 1.07 -7.30 -33.05
C SER A 65 0.64 -6.55 -31.79
N GLN A 66 0.75 -7.20 -30.63
CA GLN A 66 0.45 -6.61 -29.32
C GLN A 66 1.70 -6.09 -28.61
N LYS A 67 2.89 -6.40 -29.11
CA LYS A 67 4.18 -6.16 -28.44
C LYS A 67 4.22 -6.80 -27.05
N ILE A 68 3.73 -8.04 -26.93
CA ILE A 68 3.69 -8.79 -25.67
C ILE A 68 4.69 -9.94 -25.71
N LEU A 69 5.68 -9.93 -24.82
CA LEU A 69 6.49 -11.09 -24.50
C LEU A 69 5.85 -11.84 -23.34
N THR A 70 5.30 -13.03 -23.58
CA THR A 70 4.78 -13.90 -22.52
C THR A 70 5.90 -14.79 -21.99
N LEU A 71 6.09 -14.76 -20.68
CA LEU A 71 6.95 -15.67 -19.92
C LEU A 71 6.06 -16.49 -18.99
N GLU A 72 5.99 -17.80 -19.21
CA GLU A 72 5.22 -18.71 -18.38
C GLU A 72 6.13 -19.85 -17.89
N ASN A 73 6.40 -19.83 -16.58
CA ASN A 73 7.36 -20.72 -15.93
C ASN A 73 8.69 -20.81 -16.69
N ALA A 74 9.13 -19.70 -17.27
CA ALA A 74 10.26 -19.62 -18.16
C ALA A 74 11.58 -19.58 -17.39
N THR A 75 12.62 -20.18 -17.95
CA THR A 75 14.00 -19.96 -17.52
C THR A 75 14.86 -19.60 -18.71
N ILE A 76 15.56 -18.46 -18.65
CA ILE A 76 16.48 -17.97 -19.67
C ILE A 76 17.86 -17.80 -19.03
N ASN A 77 18.75 -18.75 -19.28
CA ASN A 77 20.15 -18.69 -18.87
C ASN A 77 21.03 -18.34 -20.07
N ALA A 78 21.44 -17.09 -20.17
CA ALA A 78 22.10 -16.55 -21.36
C ALA A 78 23.64 -16.64 -21.31
N GLY A 79 24.22 -17.15 -20.22
CA GLY A 79 25.67 -17.20 -20.05
C GLY A 79 26.28 -15.80 -20.19
N LYS A 80 27.11 -15.58 -21.23
CA LYS A 80 27.77 -14.29 -21.47
C LYS A 80 26.88 -13.23 -22.12
N GLU A 81 25.80 -13.65 -22.76
CA GLU A 81 24.86 -12.75 -23.42
C GLU A 81 23.83 -12.21 -22.43
N GLN A 82 23.10 -11.15 -22.80
CA GLN A 82 21.97 -10.69 -22.02
C GLN A 82 20.78 -11.65 -22.20
N ALA A 83 20.03 -11.91 -21.12
CA ALA A 83 18.85 -12.76 -21.18
C ALA A 83 17.74 -12.14 -22.04
N LEU A 84 17.58 -10.81 -21.95
CA LEU A 84 16.61 -10.05 -22.72
C LEU A 84 17.19 -8.69 -23.13
N VAL A 85 17.11 -8.35 -24.41
CA VAL A 85 17.37 -7.00 -24.91
C VAL A 85 16.15 -6.50 -25.67
N SER A 86 15.58 -5.38 -25.26
CA SER A 86 14.44 -4.75 -25.96
C SER A 86 14.77 -3.34 -26.41
N ARG A 87 14.49 -3.09 -27.69
CA ARG A 87 14.38 -1.76 -28.32
C ARG A 87 12.99 -1.58 -28.93
N THR A 88 12.01 -2.33 -28.41
CA THR A 88 10.62 -2.29 -28.85
C THR A 88 9.90 -1.28 -27.98
N ASP A 89 9.47 -0.18 -28.59
CA ASP A 89 8.67 0.85 -27.92
C ASP A 89 7.32 0.31 -27.43
N GLY A 90 7.10 0.39 -26.12
CA GLY A 90 5.89 -0.11 -25.44
C GLY A 90 5.85 -1.63 -25.31
N LEU A 91 7.00 -2.30 -25.13
CA LEU A 91 7.02 -3.74 -24.85
C LEU A 91 6.30 -4.03 -23.53
N THR A 92 5.42 -5.03 -23.52
CA THR A 92 4.87 -5.61 -22.28
C THR A 92 5.44 -7.01 -22.06
N ILE A 93 6.04 -7.24 -20.90
CA ILE A 93 6.39 -8.58 -20.42
C ILE A 93 5.24 -9.07 -19.54
N LYS A 94 4.51 -10.07 -20.04
CA LYS A 94 3.42 -10.73 -19.31
C LYS A 94 3.94 -11.99 -18.62
N LEU A 95 3.89 -11.98 -17.30
CA LEU A 95 4.36 -13.06 -16.44
C LEU A 95 3.21 -14.01 -16.08
N ILE A 96 3.50 -15.31 -16.11
CA ILE A 96 2.66 -16.37 -15.55
C ILE A 96 3.57 -17.31 -14.75
N GLY A 97 3.17 -17.65 -13.53
CA GLY A 97 3.97 -18.48 -12.64
C GLY A 97 5.31 -17.83 -12.25
N THR A 98 6.37 -18.63 -12.11
CA THR A 98 7.69 -18.14 -11.68
C THR A 98 8.70 -18.21 -12.83
N ASN A 99 9.26 -17.06 -13.19
CA ASN A 99 10.14 -16.91 -14.34
C ASN A 99 11.55 -16.49 -13.89
N ASN A 100 12.60 -17.03 -14.50
CA ASN A 100 13.98 -16.84 -14.08
C ASN A 100 14.87 -16.42 -15.26
N LEU A 101 15.51 -15.26 -15.14
CA LEU A 101 16.46 -14.75 -16.13
C LEU A 101 17.83 -14.62 -15.46
N SER A 102 18.88 -15.08 -16.14
CA SER A 102 20.25 -14.95 -15.65
C SER A 102 21.28 -14.71 -16.75
N SER A 103 22.31 -13.92 -16.44
CA SER A 103 23.51 -13.74 -17.27
C SER A 103 24.73 -13.34 -16.44
N SER A 104 25.92 -13.45 -17.03
CA SER A 104 27.16 -13.02 -16.39
C SER A 104 27.24 -11.49 -16.30
N GLY A 105 26.85 -10.79 -17.37
CA GLY A 105 26.82 -9.33 -17.45
C GLY A 105 25.49 -8.73 -17.00
N ALA A 106 25.07 -7.63 -17.62
CA ALA A 106 23.72 -7.09 -17.42
C ALA A 106 22.66 -8.07 -17.95
N THR A 107 21.61 -8.37 -17.19
CA THR A 107 20.66 -9.44 -17.56
C THR A 107 19.54 -8.97 -18.47
N MET A 108 18.96 -7.82 -18.19
CA MET A 108 17.99 -7.17 -19.06
C MET A 108 18.54 -5.83 -19.56
N GLY A 109 18.51 -5.60 -20.87
CA GLY A 109 18.88 -4.33 -21.49
C GLY A 109 17.67 -3.67 -22.16
N ILE A 110 17.24 -2.53 -21.66
CA ILE A 110 16.00 -1.86 -22.07
C ILE A 110 16.33 -0.48 -22.64
N THR A 111 15.90 -0.18 -23.87
CA THR A 111 16.15 1.13 -24.52
C THR A 111 14.87 1.93 -24.77
N GLU A 112 13.72 1.26 -24.79
CA GLU A 112 12.42 1.90 -24.98
C GLU A 112 11.47 1.47 -23.85
N ALA A 113 10.36 2.21 -23.68
CA ALA A 113 9.42 2.01 -22.59
C ALA A 113 9.01 0.53 -22.41
N LEU A 114 9.08 0.05 -21.17
CA LEU A 114 8.79 -1.33 -20.79
C LEU A 114 7.72 -1.38 -19.70
N THR A 115 6.78 -2.30 -19.84
CA THR A 115 5.88 -2.71 -18.75
C THR A 115 6.10 -4.17 -18.38
N ILE A 116 6.20 -4.49 -17.09
CA ILE A 116 6.25 -5.85 -16.54
C ILE A 116 5.00 -6.06 -15.70
N THR A 117 4.22 -7.09 -16.00
CA THR A 117 2.96 -7.36 -15.29
C THR A 117 2.61 -8.85 -15.24
N GLY A 118 1.76 -9.24 -14.29
CA GLY A 118 1.25 -10.60 -14.15
C GLY A 118 0.82 -10.88 -12.72
N GLU A 119 -0.49 -10.83 -12.48
CA GLU A 119 -1.09 -10.99 -11.14
C GLU A 119 -0.59 -12.26 -10.45
N GLY A 120 -0.03 -12.10 -9.23
CA GLY A 120 0.55 -13.19 -8.45
C GLY A 120 1.81 -13.84 -9.03
N ALA A 121 2.21 -13.49 -10.26
CA ALA A 121 3.38 -14.05 -10.92
C ALA A 121 4.69 -13.44 -10.39
N THR A 122 5.80 -14.12 -10.67
CA THR A 122 7.14 -13.71 -10.22
C THR A 122 8.14 -13.70 -11.36
N LEU A 123 8.97 -12.66 -11.41
CA LEU A 123 10.16 -12.58 -12.25
C LEU A 123 11.40 -12.45 -11.36
N ASN A 124 12.31 -13.41 -11.47
CA ASN A 124 13.63 -13.38 -10.86
C ASN A 124 14.66 -13.03 -11.92
N VAL A 125 15.51 -12.02 -11.65
CA VAL A 125 16.55 -11.56 -12.58
C VAL A 125 17.88 -11.50 -11.84
N VAL A 126 18.86 -12.26 -12.32
CA VAL A 126 20.16 -12.42 -11.66
C VAL A 126 21.29 -12.08 -12.61
N SER A 127 22.06 -11.04 -12.26
CA SER A 127 23.33 -10.68 -12.88
C SER A 127 24.49 -11.10 -12.00
N GLU A 128 25.55 -11.67 -12.60
CA GLU A 128 26.75 -12.05 -11.84
C GLU A 128 27.66 -10.85 -11.56
N THR A 129 27.90 -9.97 -12.55
CA THR A 129 28.95 -8.94 -12.47
C THR A 129 28.50 -7.49 -12.68
N ILE A 130 27.26 -7.23 -13.11
CA ILE A 130 26.80 -5.85 -13.41
C ILE A 130 25.45 -5.57 -12.73
N CYS A 131 24.36 -5.51 -13.49
CA CYS A 131 23.05 -5.15 -13.00
C CYS A 131 21.99 -6.12 -13.50
N ALA A 132 20.95 -6.35 -12.69
CA ALA A 132 19.84 -7.17 -13.13
C ALA A 132 19.10 -6.51 -14.30
N VAL A 133 18.82 -5.21 -14.19
CA VAL A 133 18.17 -4.42 -15.25
C VAL A 133 18.98 -3.16 -15.56
N TYR A 134 19.38 -3.03 -16.81
CA TYR A 134 19.98 -1.83 -17.37
C TYR A 134 18.95 -1.06 -18.20
N SER A 135 18.70 0.20 -17.84
CA SER A 135 17.90 1.12 -18.66
C SER A 135 18.81 2.07 -19.43
N ASN A 136 18.50 2.28 -20.71
CA ASN A 136 19.12 3.26 -21.58
C ASN A 136 18.03 4.17 -22.11
N THR A 137 17.61 5.14 -21.30
CA THR A 137 16.61 6.18 -21.60
C THR A 137 15.15 5.72 -21.53
N ALA A 138 14.89 4.56 -20.91
CA ALA A 138 13.56 3.96 -20.88
C ALA A 138 12.86 4.16 -19.53
N ASP A 139 11.59 4.58 -19.59
CA ASP A 139 10.67 4.41 -18.48
C ASP A 139 10.35 2.93 -18.29
N ILE A 140 10.46 2.46 -17.05
CA ILE A 140 10.16 1.08 -16.68
C ILE A 140 8.98 1.09 -15.73
N THR A 141 7.89 0.42 -16.11
CA THR A 141 6.73 0.19 -15.24
C THR A 141 6.69 -1.25 -14.77
N ILE A 142 6.51 -1.46 -13.48
CA ILE A 142 6.26 -2.76 -12.86
C ILE A 142 4.92 -2.67 -12.16
N GLU A 143 3.96 -3.50 -12.59
CA GLU A 143 2.62 -3.46 -12.04
C GLU A 143 2.02 -4.85 -11.78
N ASN A 144 1.35 -5.01 -10.63
CA ASN A 144 0.60 -6.21 -10.26
C ASN A 144 1.42 -7.51 -10.33
N CYS A 145 2.69 -7.49 -9.94
CA CYS A 145 3.54 -8.68 -9.95
C CYS A 145 4.65 -8.62 -8.89
N ASN A 146 5.43 -9.71 -8.78
CA ASN A 146 6.62 -9.78 -7.96
C ASN A 146 7.88 -9.75 -8.84
N VAL A 147 8.83 -8.87 -8.53
CA VAL A 147 10.12 -8.80 -9.21
C VAL A 147 11.25 -8.90 -8.20
N ASN A 148 12.14 -9.88 -8.38
CA ASN A 148 13.31 -10.07 -7.54
C ASN A 148 14.58 -9.85 -8.36
N LEU A 149 15.43 -8.93 -7.94
CA LEU A 149 16.63 -8.53 -8.66
C LEU A 149 17.88 -8.81 -7.83
N LYS A 150 18.92 -9.34 -8.48
CA LYS A 150 20.23 -9.56 -7.85
C LYS A 150 21.37 -9.16 -8.80
N GLY A 151 22.36 -8.45 -8.29
CA GLY A 151 23.55 -8.02 -9.04
C GLY A 151 24.49 -7.14 -8.23
N GLU A 152 25.51 -6.54 -8.88
CA GLU A 152 26.19 -5.38 -8.28
C GLU A 152 25.18 -4.22 -8.15
N TYR A 153 24.27 -4.08 -9.11
CA TYR A 153 23.10 -3.19 -9.02
C TYR A 153 21.80 -3.96 -9.31
N GLY A 154 20.69 -3.52 -8.70
CA GLY A 154 19.36 -4.01 -9.09
C GLY A 154 18.94 -3.38 -10.40
N PHE A 155 18.59 -2.10 -10.31
CA PHE A 155 18.35 -1.22 -11.44
C PHE A 155 19.53 -0.27 -11.62
N LEU A 156 20.02 -0.16 -12.85
CA LEU A 156 21.01 0.82 -13.25
C LEU A 156 20.52 1.53 -14.51
N ALA A 157 20.28 2.82 -14.39
CA ALA A 157 19.94 3.69 -15.50
C ALA A 157 21.21 4.23 -16.17
N ARG A 158 21.05 4.91 -17.31
CA ARG A 158 22.20 5.51 -17.99
C ARG A 158 22.47 6.85 -17.32
N ASN A 159 23.70 7.05 -16.86
CA ASN A 159 24.10 8.33 -16.30
C ASN A 159 24.25 9.41 -17.41
N ASP A 160 23.12 9.99 -17.81
CA ASP A 160 23.03 11.15 -18.66
C ASP A 160 21.92 12.12 -18.21
N ASP A 161 21.68 13.16 -19.01
CA ASP A 161 20.74 14.24 -18.70
C ASP A 161 19.29 13.91 -19.09
N LYS A 162 18.99 12.69 -19.56
CA LYS A 162 17.63 12.33 -19.95
C LYS A 162 16.83 11.85 -18.73
N PRO A 163 15.62 12.39 -18.52
CA PRO A 163 14.79 11.98 -17.40
C PRO A 163 14.15 10.62 -17.71
N GLU A 164 14.63 9.58 -17.05
CA GLU A 164 14.02 8.24 -17.05
C GLU A 164 13.44 7.90 -15.67
N SER A 165 12.27 7.26 -15.68
CA SER A 165 11.48 6.99 -14.48
C SER A 165 11.34 5.49 -14.23
N LEU A 166 11.48 5.09 -12.97
CA LEU A 166 11.04 3.80 -12.48
C LEU A 166 9.66 3.97 -11.83
N ILE A 167 8.67 3.25 -12.35
CA ILE A 167 7.28 3.32 -11.89
C ILE A 167 6.90 1.96 -11.33
N ILE A 168 6.52 1.91 -10.06
CA ILE A 168 6.10 0.69 -9.38
C ILE A 168 4.65 0.90 -8.93
N LYS A 169 3.74 0.01 -9.35
CA LYS A 169 2.31 0.09 -9.04
C LYS A 169 1.82 -1.22 -8.45
N GLU A 170 1.34 -1.23 -7.21
CA GLU A 170 0.74 -2.43 -6.59
C GLU A 170 1.61 -3.69 -6.76
N ALA A 171 2.93 -3.50 -6.75
CA ALA A 171 3.90 -4.54 -7.08
C ALA A 171 4.92 -4.66 -5.95
N LYS A 172 5.42 -5.90 -5.78
CA LYS A 172 6.50 -6.18 -4.84
C LYS A 172 7.81 -6.28 -5.60
N VAL A 173 8.73 -5.39 -5.31
CA VAL A 173 10.08 -5.38 -5.88
C VAL A 173 11.09 -5.60 -4.76
N THR A 174 11.80 -6.73 -4.81
CA THR A 174 12.91 -7.02 -3.90
C THR A 174 14.22 -6.93 -4.66
N ILE A 175 15.15 -6.14 -4.16
CA ILE A 175 16.46 -5.91 -4.79
C ILE A 175 17.54 -6.33 -3.81
N ASP A 176 18.52 -7.11 -4.28
CA ASP A 176 19.78 -7.41 -3.61
C ASP A 176 20.94 -6.89 -4.48
N GLY A 177 21.25 -5.60 -4.32
CA GLY A 177 22.23 -4.87 -5.13
C GLY A 177 23.46 -4.51 -4.31
N LYS A 178 24.60 -5.15 -4.56
CA LYS A 178 25.80 -5.04 -3.69
C LYS A 178 26.41 -3.64 -3.62
N GLN A 179 26.36 -2.86 -4.71
CA GLN A 179 26.91 -1.51 -4.81
C GLN A 179 25.83 -0.43 -4.76
N GLY A 180 24.60 -0.77 -5.13
CA GLY A 180 23.42 0.10 -5.12
C GLY A 180 22.17 -0.66 -5.55
N THR A 181 21.00 -0.16 -5.18
CA THR A 181 19.72 -0.85 -5.43
C THR A 181 19.00 -0.30 -6.64
N ILE A 182 18.74 1.01 -6.65
CA ILE A 182 18.24 1.79 -7.79
C ILE A 182 19.23 2.92 -8.00
N GLU A 183 19.87 2.99 -9.16
CA GLU A 183 20.85 4.04 -9.48
C GLU A 183 20.54 4.73 -10.80
N ASP A 184 20.83 6.03 -10.85
CA ASP A 184 20.80 6.92 -12.02
C ASP A 184 19.40 7.19 -12.62
N PHE A 185 18.33 6.57 -12.10
CA PHE A 185 16.97 6.96 -12.42
C PHE A 185 16.68 8.38 -11.91
N THR A 186 16.01 9.20 -12.71
CA THR A 186 15.70 10.58 -12.31
C THR A 186 14.50 10.63 -11.36
N HIS A 187 13.53 9.72 -11.55
CA HIS A 187 12.35 9.62 -10.71
C HIS A 187 12.05 8.17 -10.30
N LEU A 188 11.60 7.99 -9.06
CA LEU A 188 10.94 6.79 -8.58
C LEU A 188 9.50 7.13 -8.20
N THR A 189 8.53 6.66 -8.98
CA THR A 189 7.11 6.79 -8.66
C THR A 189 6.60 5.49 -8.09
N MET A 190 5.98 5.56 -6.91
CA MET A 190 5.32 4.42 -6.26
C MET A 190 3.83 4.72 -6.15
N LYS A 191 2.99 3.78 -6.58
CA LYS A 191 1.52 3.82 -6.43
C LYS A 191 1.09 2.51 -5.79
N GLY A 192 0.33 2.56 -4.70
CA GLY A 192 -0.07 1.35 -3.99
C GLY A 192 1.07 0.59 -3.33
N CYS A 193 2.23 1.22 -3.17
CA CYS A 193 3.40 0.61 -2.55
C CYS A 193 4.32 1.67 -1.96
N GLY A 194 5.24 1.24 -1.11
CA GLY A 194 6.29 2.08 -0.56
C GLY A 194 7.54 1.26 -0.28
N ILE A 195 8.66 1.94 0.01
CA ILE A 195 9.86 1.28 0.51
C ILE A 195 9.58 0.83 1.95
N ILE A 196 9.60 -0.49 2.20
CA ILE A 196 9.34 -1.07 3.53
C ILE A 196 10.62 -1.62 4.18
N GLN A 197 11.71 -1.77 3.40
CA GLN A 197 13.00 -2.21 3.92
C GLN A 197 14.13 -1.65 3.06
N PRO A 198 15.22 -1.11 3.64
CA PRO A 198 15.38 -0.80 5.07
C PRO A 198 14.44 0.32 5.54
N GLU A 199 14.17 0.36 6.84
CA GLU A 199 13.34 1.41 7.44
C GLU A 199 14.00 2.78 7.28
N GLY A 200 13.19 3.81 7.03
CA GLY A 200 13.68 5.18 6.80
C GLY A 200 14.34 5.40 5.43
N ALA A 201 14.31 4.40 4.55
CA ALA A 201 14.80 4.55 3.18
C ALA A 201 13.88 5.45 2.35
N VAL A 202 14.49 6.38 1.63
CA VAL A 202 13.80 7.32 0.74
C VAL A 202 14.54 7.42 -0.58
N PHE A 203 13.84 7.71 -1.67
CA PHE A 203 14.47 8.03 -2.94
C PHE A 203 14.94 9.49 -2.94
N ASP A 204 16.24 9.70 -3.11
CA ASP A 204 16.85 11.02 -3.19
C ASP A 204 17.03 11.38 -4.67
N GLU A 205 16.11 12.19 -5.21
CA GLU A 205 16.14 12.62 -6.62
C GLU A 205 17.44 13.36 -6.97
N SER A 206 18.03 14.10 -6.03
CA SER A 206 19.27 14.84 -6.26
C SER A 206 20.48 13.93 -6.44
N ARG A 207 20.42 12.75 -5.82
CA ARG A 207 21.46 11.70 -5.90
C ARG A 207 21.07 10.55 -6.82
N LYS A 208 19.85 10.57 -7.38
CA LYS A 208 19.30 9.54 -8.26
C LYS A 208 19.42 8.12 -7.68
N THR A 209 19.23 7.98 -6.37
CA THR A 209 19.37 6.69 -5.66
C THR A 209 18.51 6.64 -4.40
N VAL A 210 18.29 5.44 -3.87
CA VAL A 210 17.68 5.25 -2.57
C VAL A 210 18.72 5.40 -1.46
N VAL A 211 18.41 6.22 -0.46
CA VAL A 211 19.28 6.50 0.68
C VAL A 211 18.59 6.21 2.01
N VAL A 212 19.37 5.86 3.03
CA VAL A 212 18.98 5.82 4.44
C VAL A 212 19.98 6.66 5.21
N ASN A 213 19.51 7.60 6.02
CA ASN A 213 20.38 8.51 6.79
C ASN A 213 21.41 9.23 5.90
N GLY A 214 21.05 9.53 4.65
CA GLY A 214 21.92 10.18 3.68
C GLY A 214 22.94 9.27 3.00
N GLU A 215 23.02 7.99 3.35
CA GLU A 215 23.91 7.00 2.74
C GLU A 215 23.15 6.13 1.72
N ARG A 216 23.81 5.79 0.61
CA ARG A 216 23.24 4.91 -0.43
C ARG A 216 22.86 3.53 0.15
N VAL A 217 21.66 3.06 -0.18
CA VAL A 217 21.22 1.70 0.17
C VAL A 217 21.94 0.66 -0.68
N LYS A 218 22.74 -0.17 -0.02
CA LYS A 218 23.40 -1.36 -0.57
C LYS A 218 22.80 -2.62 0.04
N GLY A 219 22.83 -3.72 -0.72
CA GLY A 219 22.22 -4.98 -0.34
C GLY A 219 20.71 -4.95 -0.57
N LYS A 220 19.94 -5.27 0.47
CA LYS A 220 18.50 -5.53 0.36
C LYS A 220 17.67 -4.23 0.39
N LEU A 221 16.86 -4.02 -0.65
CA LEU A 221 15.75 -3.06 -0.69
C LEU A 221 14.45 -3.83 -0.98
N VAL A 222 13.38 -3.48 -0.28
CA VAL A 222 12.04 -4.03 -0.54
C VAL A 222 11.07 -2.89 -0.71
N ILE A 223 10.46 -2.84 -1.89
CA ILE A 223 9.29 -2.02 -2.20
C ILE A 223 8.11 -2.98 -2.28
N ALA A 224 7.04 -2.71 -1.54
CA ALA A 224 5.87 -3.59 -1.54
C ALA A 224 4.60 -2.78 -1.25
N PRO A 225 3.43 -3.32 -1.63
CA PRO A 225 2.17 -2.85 -1.07
C PRO A 225 2.23 -2.91 0.45
N ASN A 226 1.90 -1.79 1.10
CA ASN A 226 1.77 -1.75 2.55
C ASN A 226 0.28 -1.75 2.88
N ILE A 227 -0.20 -2.88 3.40
CA ILE A 227 -1.50 -2.98 4.05
C ILE A 227 -1.30 -2.43 5.45
N TYR A 228 -2.02 -1.36 5.78
CA TYR A 228 -2.10 -0.93 7.16
C TYR A 228 -2.93 -1.96 7.92
N ASP A 229 -2.53 -2.25 9.15
CA ASP A 229 -3.23 -3.13 10.10
C ASP A 229 -4.59 -2.53 10.55
N LEU A 230 -5.38 -2.03 9.60
CA LEU A 230 -6.63 -1.31 9.72
C LEU A 230 -7.55 -1.76 8.61
N GLN A 231 -8.77 -2.12 8.96
CA GLN A 231 -9.83 -2.44 8.01
C GLN A 231 -11.04 -1.56 8.24
N ILE A 232 -11.66 -1.11 7.14
CA ILE A 232 -12.94 -0.40 7.15
C ILE A 232 -13.94 -1.23 6.35
N VAL A 233 -15.07 -1.57 6.97
CA VAL A 233 -16.12 -2.44 6.39
C VAL A 233 -15.58 -3.75 5.78
N GLY A 234 -14.48 -4.28 6.33
CA GLY A 234 -13.83 -5.51 5.87
C GLY A 234 -12.83 -5.33 4.72
N ASN A 235 -12.58 -4.10 4.26
CA ASN A 235 -11.55 -3.80 3.28
C ASN A 235 -10.29 -3.29 3.97
N ASP A 236 -9.14 -3.77 3.51
CA ASP A 236 -7.84 -3.32 3.98
C ASP A 236 -7.57 -1.86 3.62
N VAL A 237 -7.12 -1.09 4.62
CA VAL A 237 -6.58 0.23 4.39
C VAL A 237 -5.16 0.07 3.87
N THR A 238 -4.85 0.71 2.75
CA THR A 238 -3.57 0.62 2.05
C THR A 238 -3.06 2.01 1.73
N PHE A 239 -1.83 2.11 1.20
CA PHE A 239 -1.27 3.38 0.73
C PHE A 239 -2.18 4.13 -0.26
N ASP A 240 -2.91 3.40 -1.12
CA ASP A 240 -3.73 4.04 -2.16
C ASP A 240 -5.03 4.65 -1.63
N ASN A 241 -5.61 4.02 -0.61
CA ASN A 241 -6.93 4.38 -0.12
C ASN A 241 -6.90 5.16 1.20
N CYS A 242 -5.77 5.19 1.93
CA CYS A 242 -5.72 5.83 3.24
C CYS A 242 -6.09 7.31 3.22
N GLY A 243 -5.85 8.02 2.11
CA GLY A 243 -6.22 9.42 1.95
C GLY A 243 -7.73 9.68 1.84
N ASP A 244 -8.50 8.71 1.37
CA ASP A 244 -9.97 8.78 1.21
C ASP A 244 -10.59 7.38 1.23
N LEU A 245 -11.21 7.04 2.36
CA LEU A 245 -11.82 5.74 2.61
C LEU A 245 -13.31 5.71 2.25
N THR A 246 -13.85 6.80 1.68
CA THR A 246 -15.22 6.83 1.16
C THR A 246 -15.40 6.01 -0.12
N ILE A 247 -14.30 5.47 -0.65
CA ILE A 247 -14.31 4.51 -1.76
C ILE A 247 -14.96 3.17 -1.38
N PHE A 248 -15.10 2.86 -0.09
CA PHE A 248 -15.70 1.62 0.37
C PHE A 248 -17.21 1.75 0.53
N ASP A 249 -17.94 0.72 0.08
CA ASP A 249 -19.39 0.68 0.19
C ASP A 249 -19.85 0.79 1.65
N GLY A 250 -20.82 1.68 1.90
CA GLY A 250 -21.32 1.95 3.24
C GLY A 250 -20.52 2.99 4.02
N VAL A 251 -19.53 3.64 3.40
CA VAL A 251 -18.77 4.76 3.98
C VAL A 251 -19.18 6.09 3.35
N SER A 252 -19.44 7.11 4.18
CA SER A 252 -19.68 8.49 3.74
C SER A 252 -19.20 9.52 4.78
N GLY A 253 -19.25 10.80 4.42
CA GLY A 253 -18.63 11.88 5.20
C GLY A 253 -17.15 12.02 4.85
N THR A 254 -16.30 12.40 5.80
CA THR A 254 -14.83 12.35 5.63
C THR A 254 -14.25 11.24 6.49
N VAL A 255 -13.62 10.26 5.86
CA VAL A 255 -12.92 9.15 6.51
C VAL A 255 -11.55 9.03 5.86
N LYS A 256 -10.49 9.31 6.61
CA LYS A 256 -9.11 9.20 6.11
C LYS A 256 -8.16 8.77 7.21
N TYR A 257 -7.15 8.01 6.85
CA TYR A 257 -6.11 7.51 7.73
C TYR A 257 -4.77 8.16 7.38
N ASP A 258 -4.16 8.82 8.36
CA ASP A 258 -2.77 9.28 8.32
C ASP A 258 -1.86 8.20 8.93
N PRO A 259 -1.13 7.44 8.11
CA PRO A 259 -0.24 6.39 8.59
C PRO A 259 0.97 6.92 9.34
N THR A 260 1.38 8.18 9.11
CA THR A 260 2.57 8.79 9.75
C THR A 260 2.33 9.02 11.23
N ASN A 261 1.15 9.56 11.55
CA ASN A 261 0.76 9.89 12.93
C ASN A 261 -0.16 8.84 13.56
N LYS A 262 -0.52 7.78 12.81
CA LYS A 262 -1.51 6.75 13.20
C LYS A 262 -2.85 7.38 13.59
N VAL A 263 -3.35 8.30 12.78
CA VAL A 263 -4.62 9.00 13.03
C VAL A 263 -5.66 8.64 11.98
N LEU A 264 -6.78 8.04 12.39
CA LEU A 264 -7.99 7.91 11.58
C LEU A 264 -8.91 9.10 11.88
N THR A 265 -9.05 10.03 10.94
CA THR A 265 -9.97 11.16 11.07
C THR A 265 -11.36 10.75 10.59
N LEU A 266 -12.36 10.92 11.46
CA LEU A 266 -13.79 10.81 11.15
C LEU A 266 -14.42 12.19 11.28
N LYS A 267 -14.90 12.75 10.18
CA LYS A 267 -15.66 14.01 10.18
C LYS A 267 -17.01 13.84 9.52
N ASP A 268 -18.06 14.02 10.32
CA ASP A 268 -19.45 13.80 9.93
C ASP A 268 -19.63 12.47 9.16
N ALA A 269 -18.91 11.45 9.62
CA ALA A 269 -18.75 10.18 8.93
C ALA A 269 -19.88 9.20 9.26
N ILE A 270 -20.28 8.41 8.27
CA ILE A 270 -21.15 7.25 8.45
C ILE A 270 -20.42 6.03 7.89
N ILE A 271 -20.24 5.00 8.71
CA ILE A 271 -19.64 3.72 8.31
C ILE A 271 -20.60 2.61 8.70
N SER A 272 -21.18 1.95 7.71
CA SER A 272 -22.14 0.86 7.94
C SER A 272 -21.74 -0.40 7.21
N SER A 273 -21.77 -1.53 7.91
CA SER A 273 -21.56 -2.86 7.33
C SER A 273 -22.65 -3.82 7.81
N THR A 274 -23.07 -4.74 6.94
CA THR A 274 -23.99 -5.82 7.30
C THR A 274 -23.30 -7.14 7.58
N ALA A 275 -22.06 -7.32 7.11
CA ALA A 275 -21.37 -8.61 7.11
C ALA A 275 -20.07 -8.61 7.92
N THR A 276 -19.50 -7.44 8.19
CA THR A 276 -18.19 -7.25 8.82
C THR A 276 -18.28 -6.20 9.93
N ASN A 277 -17.21 -6.01 10.68
CA ASN A 277 -17.07 -4.86 11.57
C ASN A 277 -17.07 -3.56 10.75
N ALA A 278 -17.45 -2.43 11.34
CA ALA A 278 -17.30 -1.13 10.69
C ALA A 278 -15.83 -0.72 10.64
N ILE A 279 -15.10 -0.95 11.74
CA ILE A 279 -13.67 -0.68 11.87
C ILE A 279 -13.01 -1.84 12.62
N VAL A 280 -11.92 -2.39 12.08
CA VAL A 280 -11.00 -3.31 12.77
C VAL A 280 -9.61 -2.69 12.80
N SER A 281 -8.96 -2.64 13.97
CA SER A 281 -7.58 -2.15 14.09
C SER A 281 -6.68 -3.13 14.84
N HIS A 282 -5.52 -3.41 14.25
CA HIS A 282 -4.38 -4.03 14.89
C HIS A 282 -3.19 -3.05 14.99
N ILE A 283 -3.40 -1.74 14.77
CA ILE A 283 -2.36 -0.72 14.91
C ILE A 283 -2.13 -0.39 16.39
N ASP A 284 -0.88 -0.54 16.85
CA ASP A 284 -0.45 -0.06 18.16
C ASP A 284 -0.44 1.47 18.26
N GLY A 285 -1.31 2.00 19.10
CA GLY A 285 -1.46 3.43 19.36
C GLY A 285 -2.33 4.17 18.33
N LEU A 286 -3.33 3.50 17.73
CA LEU A 286 -4.27 4.19 16.83
C LEU A 286 -5.04 5.29 17.56
N THR A 287 -5.05 6.48 16.98
CA THR A 287 -5.95 7.57 17.40
C THR A 287 -7.08 7.72 16.39
N ILE A 288 -8.34 7.68 16.84
CA ILE A 288 -9.49 8.09 16.04
C ILE A 288 -9.88 9.50 16.45
N GLU A 289 -9.71 10.45 15.54
CA GLU A 289 -10.06 11.85 15.71
C GLU A 289 -11.50 12.09 15.23
N LEU A 290 -12.37 12.48 16.15
CA LEU A 290 -13.80 12.68 15.94
C LEU A 290 -14.09 14.17 15.76
N ILE A 291 -14.57 14.55 14.58
CA ILE A 291 -15.01 15.91 14.26
C ILE A 291 -16.48 15.84 13.86
N GLY A 292 -17.29 16.76 14.39
CA GLY A 292 -18.73 16.75 14.12
C GLY A 292 -19.43 15.52 14.71
N THR A 293 -20.41 14.96 13.98
CA THR A 293 -21.19 13.78 14.45
C THR A 293 -20.98 12.59 13.55
N ASN A 294 -20.37 11.54 14.10
CA ASN A 294 -20.01 10.32 13.38
C ASN A 294 -20.88 9.15 13.82
N SER A 295 -21.12 8.20 12.92
CA SER A 295 -21.93 7.01 13.17
C SER A 295 -21.30 5.75 12.57
N LEU A 296 -21.14 4.73 13.41
CA LEU A 296 -20.74 3.38 13.01
C LEU A 296 -21.89 2.42 13.26
N THR A 297 -22.21 1.54 12.31
CA THR A 297 -23.33 0.59 12.48
C THR A 297 -23.06 -0.76 11.85
N THR A 298 -23.20 -1.82 12.64
CA THR A 298 -23.08 -3.21 12.21
C THR A 298 -24.28 -4.06 12.63
N LYS A 299 -24.51 -5.15 11.90
CA LYS A 299 -25.53 -6.15 12.27
C LYS A 299 -24.93 -7.29 13.07
N GLU A 300 -24.05 -8.06 12.45
CA GLU A 300 -23.66 -9.40 12.94
C GLU A 300 -22.37 -9.43 13.76
N ASN A 301 -21.58 -8.35 13.73
CA ASN A 301 -20.27 -8.29 14.36
C ASN A 301 -20.15 -7.10 15.31
N SER A 302 -19.12 -7.12 16.15
CA SER A 302 -18.70 -5.96 16.89
C SER A 302 -18.51 -4.74 15.97
N THR A 303 -18.96 -3.55 16.35
CA THR A 303 -18.93 -2.41 15.40
C THR A 303 -17.53 -1.82 15.27
N LEU A 304 -16.90 -1.50 16.40
CA LEU A 304 -15.50 -1.07 16.49
C LEU A 304 -14.74 -2.14 17.27
N SER A 305 -13.81 -2.84 16.61
CA SER A 305 -13.00 -3.90 17.23
C SER A 305 -11.51 -3.60 17.08
N PHE A 306 -10.72 -3.83 18.13
CA PHE A 306 -9.28 -3.60 18.09
C PHE A 306 -8.54 -4.51 19.07
N THR A 307 -7.30 -4.86 18.73
CA THR A 307 -6.42 -5.73 19.54
C THR A 307 -5.18 -5.02 20.08
N HIS A 308 -5.01 -3.74 19.74
CA HIS A 308 -3.93 -2.90 20.23
C HIS A 308 -4.48 -1.56 20.74
N PRO A 309 -3.75 -0.84 21.62
CA PRO A 309 -4.29 0.35 22.29
C PRO A 309 -4.87 1.38 21.33
N LEU A 310 -6.08 1.87 21.66
CA LEU A 310 -6.83 2.81 20.83
C LEU A 310 -7.28 4.02 21.65
N THR A 311 -7.18 5.21 21.05
CA THR A 311 -7.65 6.48 21.62
C THR A 311 -8.76 7.09 20.77
N LEU A 312 -9.90 7.43 21.38
CA LEU A 312 -10.96 8.25 20.80
C LEU A 312 -10.81 9.70 21.29
N THR A 313 -10.75 10.69 20.39
CA THR A 313 -10.55 12.11 20.74
C THR A 313 -11.19 13.07 19.72
N GLY A 314 -10.92 14.38 19.80
CA GLY A 314 -11.25 15.37 18.75
C GLY A 314 -12.44 16.30 19.06
N GLY A 315 -13.09 16.15 20.22
CA GLY A 315 -14.22 17.01 20.63
C GLY A 315 -15.58 16.61 20.03
N GLY A 316 -15.60 15.86 18.93
CA GLY A 316 -16.81 15.40 18.26
C GLY A 316 -17.57 14.29 18.99
N THR A 317 -18.61 13.81 18.32
CA THR A 317 -19.46 12.70 18.77
C THR A 317 -19.25 11.46 17.91
N LEU A 318 -19.16 10.29 18.54
CA LEU A 318 -19.18 8.99 17.89
C LEU A 318 -20.38 8.18 18.40
N ASN A 319 -21.28 7.81 17.49
CA ASN A 319 -22.36 6.88 17.77
C ASN A 319 -21.97 5.51 17.22
N VAL A 320 -22.03 4.46 18.04
CA VAL A 320 -21.57 3.12 17.71
C VAL A 320 -22.70 2.14 18.01
N LYS A 321 -23.16 1.41 16.98
CA LYS A 321 -24.30 0.49 17.10
C LYS A 321 -24.00 -0.89 16.54
N SER A 322 -24.12 -1.92 17.37
CA SER A 322 -24.15 -3.33 16.95
C SER A 322 -25.52 -3.93 17.22
N GLN A 323 -25.98 -4.90 16.41
CA GLN A 323 -27.24 -5.59 16.69
C GLN A 323 -27.05 -6.83 17.55
N THR A 324 -25.95 -7.58 17.39
CA THR A 324 -25.79 -8.90 18.02
C THR A 324 -24.52 -9.10 18.84
N ASP A 325 -23.58 -8.15 18.84
CA ASP A 325 -22.26 -8.31 19.48
C ASP A 325 -21.86 -7.03 20.25
N CYS A 326 -20.59 -6.67 20.41
CA CYS A 326 -20.20 -5.43 21.09
C CYS A 326 -20.41 -4.19 20.20
N ALA A 327 -20.87 -3.06 20.75
CA ALA A 327 -20.71 -1.81 20.00
C ALA A 327 -19.21 -1.44 19.93
N VAL A 328 -18.51 -1.45 21.06
CA VAL A 328 -17.05 -1.26 21.11
C VAL A 328 -16.39 -2.45 21.81
N PHE A 329 -15.45 -3.10 21.14
CA PHE A 329 -14.73 -4.27 21.64
C PHE A 329 -13.22 -4.01 21.72
N ALA A 330 -12.71 -3.91 22.95
CA ALA A 330 -11.29 -3.79 23.26
C ALA A 330 -10.71 -5.19 23.54
N ASN A 331 -10.35 -5.94 22.50
CA ASN A 331 -9.94 -7.33 22.64
C ASN A 331 -8.52 -7.42 23.24
N GLU A 332 -8.40 -7.82 24.51
CA GLU A 332 -7.14 -7.95 25.24
C GLU A 332 -6.28 -6.68 25.24
N THR A 333 -6.92 -5.51 25.17
CA THR A 333 -6.21 -4.24 25.02
C THR A 333 -6.91 -3.06 25.70
N ASN A 334 -6.27 -1.89 25.67
CA ASN A 334 -6.72 -0.71 26.38
C ASN A 334 -7.48 0.25 25.47
N LEU A 335 -8.52 0.88 26.03
CA LEU A 335 -9.28 1.94 25.38
C LEU A 335 -9.14 3.24 26.18
N THR A 336 -8.81 4.32 25.48
CA THR A 336 -8.88 5.68 26.02
C THR A 336 -9.95 6.48 25.30
N ILE A 337 -10.88 7.08 26.05
CA ILE A 337 -11.88 8.02 25.53
C ILE A 337 -11.56 9.38 26.14
N ASN A 338 -11.03 10.29 25.33
CA ASN A 338 -10.51 11.57 25.80
C ASN A 338 -11.18 12.74 25.09
N ASN A 339 -11.71 13.70 25.83
CA ASN A 339 -12.23 14.96 25.30
C ASN A 339 -13.18 14.82 24.09
N CYS A 340 -14.11 13.87 24.15
CA CYS A 340 -15.11 13.63 23.10
C CYS A 340 -16.42 13.09 23.69
N THR A 341 -17.39 12.81 22.83
CA THR A 341 -18.64 12.14 23.20
C THR A 341 -18.74 10.79 22.49
N VAL A 342 -19.02 9.72 23.24
CA VAL A 342 -19.20 8.37 22.69
C VAL A 342 -20.54 7.79 23.15
N ASN A 343 -21.37 7.35 22.21
CA ASN A 343 -22.64 6.69 22.49
C ASN A 343 -22.59 5.27 21.91
N ALA A 344 -22.49 4.27 22.78
CA ALA A 344 -22.42 2.86 22.43
C ALA A 344 -23.74 2.16 22.76
N GLU A 345 -24.37 1.53 21.76
CA GLU A 345 -25.64 0.82 21.92
C GLU A 345 -25.55 -0.55 21.24
N SER A 346 -25.88 -1.61 21.96
CA SER A 346 -25.92 -2.95 21.37
C SER A 346 -27.00 -3.87 21.90
N GLY A 347 -27.38 -4.86 21.09
CA GLY A 347 -28.16 -6.00 21.50
C GLY A 347 -27.44 -6.99 22.42
N ALA A 348 -26.10 -6.94 22.51
CA ALA A 348 -25.32 -7.75 23.47
C ALA A 348 -24.52 -6.86 24.43
N TYR A 349 -23.36 -6.33 24.03
CA TYR A 349 -22.48 -5.55 24.92
C TYR A 349 -22.28 -4.11 24.43
N GLY A 350 -22.34 -3.13 25.34
CA GLY A 350 -22.11 -1.73 25.00
C GLY A 350 -20.63 -1.47 24.70
N ILE A 351 -19.82 -1.38 25.75
CA ILE A 351 -18.36 -1.25 25.68
C ILE A 351 -17.76 -2.39 26.50
N ALA A 352 -17.01 -3.29 25.87
CA ALA A 352 -16.48 -4.47 26.54
C ALA A 352 -15.00 -4.73 26.21
N GLY A 353 -14.28 -5.33 27.16
CA GLY A 353 -13.05 -6.07 26.90
C GLY A 353 -13.34 -7.55 26.63
N ARG A 354 -12.30 -8.41 26.57
CA ARG A 354 -12.48 -9.84 26.28
C ARG A 354 -12.98 -10.62 27.48
N ASP A 355 -12.30 -10.48 28.62
CA ASP A 355 -12.62 -11.23 29.84
C ASP A 355 -12.35 -10.48 31.15
N GLY A 356 -11.79 -9.26 31.07
CA GLY A 356 -11.48 -8.44 32.23
C GLY A 356 -10.15 -8.77 32.91
N SER A 357 -9.31 -9.62 32.32
CA SER A 357 -8.03 -9.99 32.91
C SER A 357 -6.99 -8.88 32.82
N ASN A 358 -6.95 -8.12 31.72
CA ASN A 358 -5.86 -7.18 31.44
C ASN A 358 -6.30 -5.81 30.92
N GLU A 359 -7.52 -5.72 30.38
CA GLU A 359 -8.03 -4.58 29.64
C GLU A 359 -8.33 -3.40 30.55
N LYS A 360 -7.91 -2.20 30.16
CA LYS A 360 -8.17 -0.97 30.91
C LYS A 360 -8.97 0.00 30.09
N LEU A 361 -10.00 0.55 30.70
CA LEU A 361 -10.79 1.65 30.14
C LEU A 361 -10.45 2.94 30.89
N LEU A 362 -9.92 3.92 30.17
CA LEU A 362 -9.73 5.28 30.66
C LEU A 362 -10.74 6.21 29.98
N ILE A 363 -11.53 6.92 30.79
CA ILE A 363 -12.44 7.97 30.31
C ILE A 363 -11.99 9.29 30.94
N ARG A 364 -11.54 10.21 30.10
CA ARG A 364 -10.99 11.51 30.51
C ARG A 364 -11.72 12.66 29.86
N ASN A 365 -12.29 13.56 30.67
CA ASN A 365 -12.99 14.76 30.19
C ASN A 365 -13.98 14.45 29.04
N ALA A 366 -14.71 13.33 29.14
CA ALA A 366 -15.54 12.82 28.06
C ALA A 366 -16.97 12.57 28.55
N THR A 367 -17.90 12.55 27.60
CA THR A 367 -19.28 12.11 27.86
C THR A 367 -19.47 10.76 27.19
N VAL A 368 -19.84 9.74 27.96
CA VAL A 368 -20.02 8.38 27.45
C VAL A 368 -21.40 7.88 27.82
N THR A 369 -22.12 7.34 26.84
CA THR A 369 -23.29 6.50 27.10
C THR A 369 -23.05 5.11 26.58
N ALA A 370 -23.48 4.10 27.35
CA ALA A 370 -23.31 2.70 26.98
C ALA A 370 -24.54 1.90 27.38
N GLU A 371 -25.10 1.12 26.45
CA GLU A 371 -26.21 0.20 26.70
C GLU A 371 -25.97 -1.12 25.99
N GLY A 372 -25.98 -2.22 26.75
CA GLY A 372 -25.90 -3.59 26.24
C GLY A 372 -26.74 -4.54 27.08
N LYS A 373 -27.45 -5.48 26.46
CA LYS A 373 -28.36 -6.41 27.14
C LYS A 373 -27.66 -7.47 27.99
N ASP A 374 -26.39 -7.74 27.70
CA ASP A 374 -25.52 -8.64 28.46
C ASP A 374 -24.50 -7.90 29.33
N GLY A 375 -24.22 -6.64 29.00
CA GLY A 375 -23.47 -5.71 29.84
C GLY A 375 -23.25 -4.37 29.14
N SER A 376 -23.49 -3.27 29.86
CA SER A 376 -23.31 -1.92 29.30
C SER A 376 -21.85 -1.48 29.28
N ILE A 377 -21.12 -1.64 30.39
CA ILE A 377 -19.65 -1.49 30.46
C ILE A 377 -19.12 -2.65 31.30
N CYS A 378 -18.41 -3.59 30.69
CA CYS A 378 -17.94 -4.80 31.36
C CYS A 378 -16.67 -5.40 30.75
N ASP A 379 -16.18 -6.46 31.40
CA ASP A 379 -15.06 -7.29 30.99
C ASP A 379 -13.77 -6.46 30.81
N PHE A 380 -13.60 -5.47 31.70
CA PHE A 380 -12.36 -4.71 31.90
C PHE A 380 -11.74 -5.07 33.26
N ALA A 381 -10.41 -5.09 33.34
CA ALA A 381 -9.68 -5.21 34.59
C ALA A 381 -9.85 -3.95 35.45
N SER A 382 -9.90 -2.77 34.82
CA SER A 382 -10.08 -1.50 35.53
C SER A 382 -10.80 -0.45 34.69
N LEU A 383 -11.62 0.37 35.35
CA LEU A 383 -12.18 1.61 34.80
C LEU A 383 -11.60 2.81 35.58
N THR A 384 -10.91 3.70 34.88
CA THR A 384 -10.44 4.98 35.42
C THR A 384 -11.25 6.12 34.84
N LEU A 385 -11.75 7.00 35.71
CA LEU A 385 -12.46 8.21 35.33
C LEU A 385 -11.66 9.43 35.77
N GLU A 386 -11.28 10.27 34.81
CA GLU A 386 -10.57 11.52 35.04
C GLU A 386 -11.45 12.68 34.56
N TYR A 387 -11.82 13.60 35.45
CA TYR A 387 -12.72 14.72 35.10
C TYR A 387 -14.04 14.23 34.49
N SER A 388 -14.52 13.08 34.93
CA SER A 388 -15.74 12.43 34.45
C SER A 388 -16.31 11.56 35.57
N ASN A 389 -17.63 11.40 35.62
CA ASN A 389 -18.32 10.65 36.67
C ASN A 389 -19.48 9.84 36.11
N ILE A 390 -19.70 8.63 36.64
CA ILE A 390 -20.94 7.87 36.39
C ILE A 390 -22.08 8.61 37.07
N THR A 391 -23.05 9.08 36.28
CA THR A 391 -24.23 9.80 36.78
C THR A 391 -25.51 9.00 36.65
N GLN A 392 -25.54 8.00 35.75
CA GLN A 392 -26.66 7.06 35.65
C GLN A 392 -26.19 5.62 35.41
N PRO A 393 -26.92 4.63 35.96
CA PRO A 393 -27.96 4.81 36.98
C PRO A 393 -27.38 5.31 38.31
N SER A 394 -28.19 5.96 39.14
CA SER A 394 -27.72 6.48 40.43
C SER A 394 -27.24 5.33 41.32
N GLY A 395 -26.06 5.49 41.92
CA GLY A 395 -25.42 4.44 42.73
C GLY A 395 -24.63 3.39 41.94
N ALA A 396 -24.60 3.48 40.61
CA ALA A 396 -23.73 2.64 39.81
C ALA A 396 -22.25 2.98 40.04
N ARG A 397 -21.42 1.94 40.08
CA ARG A 397 -19.96 2.06 40.24
C ARG A 397 -19.26 0.93 39.50
N PHE A 398 -17.98 1.10 39.19
CA PHE A 398 -17.16 -0.01 38.73
C PHE A 398 -16.84 -0.94 39.90
N ASP A 399 -16.92 -2.25 39.66
CA ASP A 399 -16.53 -3.30 40.61
C ASP A 399 -15.48 -4.19 39.94
N GLU A 400 -14.26 -4.16 40.47
CA GLU A 400 -13.11 -4.90 39.94
C GLU A 400 -13.31 -6.41 40.03
N SER A 401 -14.05 -6.92 41.02
CA SER A 401 -14.31 -8.36 41.15
C SER A 401 -15.35 -8.85 40.15
N ALA A 402 -16.28 -7.98 39.74
CA ALA A 402 -17.27 -8.25 38.71
C ALA A 402 -16.79 -7.86 37.30
N HIS A 403 -15.61 -7.23 37.19
CA HIS A 403 -15.06 -6.65 35.96
C HIS A 403 -16.05 -5.75 35.22
N ALA A 404 -16.94 -5.04 35.94
CA ALA A 404 -18.06 -4.33 35.30
C ALA A 404 -18.56 -3.14 36.11
N VAL A 405 -19.30 -2.26 35.43
CA VAL A 405 -20.15 -1.31 36.14
C VAL A 405 -21.37 -2.05 36.68
N VAL A 406 -21.56 -1.97 37.99
CA VAL A 406 -22.62 -2.66 38.73
C VAL A 406 -23.55 -1.69 39.44
N LEU A 407 -24.80 -2.12 39.63
CA LEU A 407 -25.79 -1.48 40.50
C LEU A 407 -26.28 -2.54 41.49
N ASN A 408 -26.20 -2.26 42.79
CA ASN A 408 -26.53 -3.23 43.85
C ASN A 408 -25.78 -4.57 43.73
N GLY A 409 -24.56 -4.56 43.18
CA GLY A 409 -23.73 -5.76 42.98
C GLY A 409 -24.03 -6.54 41.69
N GLU A 410 -25.03 -6.13 40.90
CA GLU A 410 -25.36 -6.76 39.62
C GLU A 410 -24.84 -5.95 38.43
N LYS A 411 -24.33 -6.64 37.40
CA LYS A 411 -23.87 -6.04 36.13
C LYS A 411 -24.99 -5.18 35.51
N VAL A 412 -24.72 -3.91 35.25
CA VAL A 412 -25.70 -3.00 34.64
C VAL A 412 -25.90 -3.36 33.18
N LYS A 413 -27.16 -3.63 32.81
CA LYS A 413 -27.63 -3.94 31.45
C LYS A 413 -28.53 -2.85 30.84
N SER A 414 -28.80 -1.80 31.62
CA SER A 414 -29.49 -0.59 31.19
C SER A 414 -28.47 0.47 30.77
N LYS A 415 -28.94 1.57 30.18
CA LYS A 415 -28.09 2.70 29.83
C LYS A 415 -27.27 3.20 31.03
N ILE A 416 -25.96 3.23 30.86
CA ILE A 416 -25.01 3.95 31.70
C ILE A 416 -24.79 5.33 31.09
N VAL A 417 -24.70 6.36 31.93
CA VAL A 417 -24.30 7.71 31.53
C VAL A 417 -23.12 8.13 32.37
N ILE A 418 -22.03 8.48 31.70
CA ILE A 418 -20.85 9.13 32.26
C ILE A 418 -20.79 10.53 31.68
N THR A 419 -20.71 11.52 32.54
CA THR A 419 -20.64 12.94 32.14
C THR A 419 -19.34 13.55 32.59
N ARG A 420 -18.90 14.58 31.88
CA ARG A 420 -17.78 15.43 32.31
C ARG A 420 -18.06 16.00 33.70
N ASP A 421 -17.02 16.10 34.50
CA ASP A 421 -17.08 16.83 35.76
C ASP A 421 -17.08 18.34 35.45
N PRO A 422 -18.13 19.10 35.84
CA PRO A 422 -18.17 20.54 35.64
C PRO A 422 -17.02 21.29 36.34
N ALA A 423 -16.41 20.70 37.38
CA ALA A 423 -15.25 21.24 38.08
C ALA A 423 -13.91 20.85 37.44
N GLY A 424 -13.91 19.93 36.47
CA GLY A 424 -12.75 19.55 35.70
C GLY A 424 -12.37 20.63 34.70
N ILE A 425 -11.47 21.54 35.10
CA ILE A 425 -10.88 22.49 34.16
C ILE A 425 -9.92 21.71 33.27
N ASP A 426 -10.26 21.61 31.98
CA ASP A 426 -9.36 21.15 30.94
C ASP A 426 -8.13 22.06 30.95
N THR A 427 -6.98 21.52 31.34
CA THR A 427 -5.73 22.28 31.21
C THR A 427 -5.46 22.33 29.71
N PRO A 428 -5.45 23.52 29.08
CA PRO A 428 -5.27 23.59 27.64
C PRO A 428 -3.98 22.86 27.28
N THR A 429 -4.08 21.89 26.38
CA THR A 429 -2.90 21.29 25.75
C THR A 429 -2.15 22.42 25.09
N ILE A 430 -1.02 22.80 25.67
CA ILE A 430 -0.13 23.79 25.09
C ILE A 430 0.37 23.17 23.79
N ASP A 431 -0.11 23.69 22.66
CA ASP A 431 0.49 23.43 21.36
C ASP A 431 1.92 23.99 21.41
N THR A 432 2.87 23.13 21.78
CA THR A 432 4.30 23.46 21.84
C THR A 432 4.92 23.51 20.45
N ALA A 433 4.15 23.22 19.38
CA ALA A 433 4.57 23.59 18.05
C ALA A 433 4.66 25.11 18.00
N THR A 434 5.88 25.63 18.00
CA THR A 434 6.15 27.04 17.77
C THR A 434 5.65 27.36 16.37
N LYS A 435 4.40 27.82 16.25
CA LYS A 435 3.86 28.32 14.98
C LYS A 435 4.74 29.50 14.58
N GLN A 436 5.65 29.25 13.64
CA GLN A 436 6.51 30.28 13.10
C GLN A 436 5.66 31.21 12.24
N GLY A 437 5.76 32.50 12.50
CA GLY A 437 4.95 33.51 11.83
C GLY A 437 4.77 34.77 12.66
N ILE A 438 4.29 35.81 11.97
CA ILE A 438 3.95 37.08 12.56
C ILE A 438 2.43 37.19 12.59
N TYR A 439 1.87 37.59 13.73
CA TYR A 439 0.44 37.73 13.91
C TYR A 439 0.11 39.08 14.54
N THR A 440 -1.07 39.61 14.22
CA THR A 440 -1.65 40.73 14.97
C THR A 440 -2.00 40.28 16.40
N LEU A 441 -2.23 41.25 17.31
CA LEU A 441 -2.75 40.94 18.65
C LEU A 441 -4.12 40.25 18.63
N SER A 442 -4.88 40.41 17.54
CA SER A 442 -6.16 39.73 17.29
C SER A 442 -6.02 38.34 16.65
N GLY A 443 -4.80 37.86 16.41
CA GLY A 443 -4.52 36.51 15.89
C GLY A 443 -4.55 36.37 14.36
N ALA A 444 -4.65 37.46 13.61
CA ALA A 444 -4.56 37.40 12.15
C ALA A 444 -3.10 37.20 11.72
N LYS A 445 -2.84 36.19 10.88
CA LYS A 445 -1.51 35.93 10.32
C LYS A 445 -1.14 37.04 9.33
N LEU A 446 0.09 37.52 9.43
CA LEU A 446 0.67 38.51 8.53
C LEU A 446 1.80 37.84 7.72
N ASP A 447 1.78 38.06 6.41
CA ASP A 447 2.85 37.65 5.51
C ASP A 447 3.86 38.80 5.33
N GLY A 448 5.15 38.48 5.23
CA GLY A 448 6.24 39.45 5.08
C GLY A 448 7.26 39.40 6.22
N LYS A 449 8.16 40.39 6.27
CA LYS A 449 9.19 40.49 7.30
C LYS A 449 8.81 41.47 8.39
N VAL A 450 9.35 41.26 9.59
CA VAL A 450 9.09 42.13 10.75
C VAL A 450 9.51 43.57 10.44
N GLU A 451 10.58 43.76 9.65
CA GLU A 451 11.10 45.07 9.23
C GLU A 451 10.12 45.91 8.40
N ASP A 452 9.12 45.29 7.77
CA ASP A 452 8.20 45.96 6.86
C ASP A 452 6.87 46.39 7.53
N LEU A 453 6.64 45.92 8.76
CA LEU A 453 5.40 46.21 9.49
C LEU A 453 5.34 47.67 10.03
N PRO A 454 4.18 48.33 10.07
CA PRO A 454 4.04 49.62 10.75
C PRO A 454 4.28 49.49 12.26
N LYS A 455 4.50 50.61 12.95
CA LYS A 455 4.63 50.62 14.42
C LYS A 455 3.39 50.01 15.08
N GLY A 456 3.59 49.13 16.05
CA GLY A 456 2.51 48.34 16.62
C GLY A 456 2.96 47.18 17.51
N ILE A 457 1.99 46.42 18.00
CA ILE A 457 2.23 45.23 18.82
C ILE A 457 1.89 43.98 18.00
N TYR A 458 2.84 43.06 17.90
CA TYR A 458 2.73 41.83 17.15
C TYR A 458 3.08 40.62 18.01
N ILE A 459 2.59 39.44 17.61
CA ILE A 459 3.05 38.16 18.13
C ILE A 459 3.97 37.54 17.07
N ILE A 460 5.26 37.43 17.37
CA ILE A 460 6.28 36.90 16.46
C ILE A 460 6.82 35.61 17.07
N ASN A 461 6.59 34.48 16.40
CA ASN A 461 7.00 33.16 16.87
C ASN A 461 6.60 32.90 18.33
N GLY A 462 5.37 33.29 18.69
CA GLY A 462 4.81 33.14 20.03
C GLY A 462 5.23 34.20 21.06
N LYS A 463 6.05 35.20 20.70
CA LYS A 463 6.47 36.29 21.61
C LYS A 463 5.81 37.61 21.23
N LYS A 464 5.30 38.33 22.22
CA LYS A 464 4.84 39.72 22.05
C LYS A 464 6.05 40.62 21.76
N VAL A 465 6.01 41.32 20.64
CA VAL A 465 7.05 42.27 20.20
C VAL A 465 6.40 43.62 19.91
N VAL A 466 7.03 44.69 20.38
CA VAL A 466 6.62 46.07 20.11
C VAL A 466 7.59 46.64 19.08
N LYS A 467 7.05 47.12 17.95
CA LYS A 467 7.83 47.75 16.87
C LYS A 467 7.62 49.26 16.84
#